data_AF-A0A7D5RZU2-F1
#
_entry.id   AF-A0A7D5RZU2-F1
#
_cell.length_a   1.000
_cell.length_b   1.000
_cell.length_c   1.000
_cell.angle_alpha   90.00
_cell.angle_beta   90.00
_cell.angle_gamma   90.00
#
_symmetry.space_group_name_H-M   'P 1'
#
loop_
_entity.id
_entity.type
_entity.pdbx_description
1 polymer ?
#
loop_
_entity_poly.entity_id
_entity_poly.type
_entity_poly.pdbx_seq_one_letter_code
_entity_poly.pdbx_strand_id
1 'polypeptide(L)'
;MQIKSLAKNGLFWLVLLVLLILRRPDQLFHAYIWDEDKNIILQWFELGTLKTFLAPINGYLVTVPKLINYFGLKLSFAYYPEISTGLAILFNLFSILMVAYAPNLVGWRKLAALAVIVVPTGAEIYILPLYTLWFAGLLLIIVLLWQMTPETKGWYLMRALLVCIGGSSSPLIVALMPAFWLRFIILKRRREAIIAAMSTVLLLFKDGSSMPIRPPLTLPKVII
;
A
#
# COMPACT_ATOMS: atom_id res chain seq x y z
N MET A 1 -3.77 -1.92 32.90
CA MET A 1 -3.25 -0.72 32.21
C MET A 1 -3.75 -0.61 30.75
N GLN A 2 -5.06 -0.77 30.46
CA GLN A 2 -5.49 -1.02 29.06
C GLN A 2 -6.65 -0.15 28.53
N ILE A 3 -7.66 0.24 29.33
CA ILE A 3 -8.83 0.99 28.79
C ILE A 3 -8.56 2.49 28.59
N LYS A 4 -7.91 3.16 29.56
CA LYS A 4 -7.57 4.59 29.46
C LYS A 4 -6.55 4.87 28.33
N SER A 5 -5.68 3.91 28.03
CA SER A 5 -4.73 3.98 26.89
C SER A 5 -5.46 3.87 25.56
N LEU A 6 -6.45 2.97 25.46
CA LEU A 6 -7.26 2.79 24.26
C LEU A 6 -8.08 4.05 23.94
N ALA A 7 -8.76 4.64 24.93
CA ALA A 7 -9.54 5.86 24.75
C ALA A 7 -8.68 7.07 24.34
N LYS A 8 -7.50 7.23 24.95
CA LYS A 8 -6.55 8.30 24.61
C LYS A 8 -5.98 8.15 23.19
N ASN A 9 -5.80 6.92 22.71
CA ASN A 9 -5.39 6.65 21.34
C ASN A 9 -6.55 6.74 20.35
N GLY A 10 -7.78 6.43 20.78
CA GLY A 10 -8.98 6.51 19.95
C GLY A 10 -9.24 7.91 19.40
N LEU A 11 -9.06 8.96 20.23
CA LEU A 11 -9.15 10.34 19.75
C LEU A 11 -8.12 10.64 18.65
N PHE A 12 -6.88 10.17 18.81
CA PHE A 12 -5.85 10.37 17.80
C PHE A 12 -6.18 9.63 16.50
N TRP A 13 -6.72 8.41 16.58
CA TRP A 13 -7.15 7.65 15.40
C TRP A 13 -8.30 8.35 14.68
N LEU A 14 -9.27 8.87 15.44
CA LEU A 14 -10.39 9.66 14.91
C LEU A 14 -9.86 10.91 14.19
N VAL A 15 -8.92 11.64 14.80
CA VAL A 15 -8.30 12.81 14.17
C VAL A 15 -7.62 12.43 12.85
N LEU A 16 -6.82 11.36 12.82
CA LEU A 16 -6.19 10.90 11.58
C LEU A 16 -7.22 10.51 10.52
N LEU A 17 -8.29 9.81 10.90
CA LEU A 17 -9.36 9.41 9.98
C LEU A 17 -10.10 10.63 9.41
N VAL A 18 -10.48 11.58 10.25
CA VAL A 18 -11.16 12.80 9.82
C VAL A 18 -10.26 13.61 8.89
N LEU A 19 -8.99 13.82 9.25
CA LEU A 19 -8.05 14.53 8.40
C LEU A 19 -7.83 13.81 7.06
N LEU A 20 -7.74 12.48 7.07
CA LEU A 20 -7.61 11.68 5.85
C LEU A 20 -8.83 11.86 4.93
N ILE A 21 -10.05 11.82 5.48
CA ILE A 21 -11.28 12.04 4.72
C ILE A 21 -11.32 13.47 4.16
N LEU A 22 -10.92 14.47 4.95
CA LEU A 22 -10.89 15.86 4.52
C LEU A 22 -9.89 16.13 3.39
N ARG A 23 -8.91 15.24 3.13
CA ARG A 23 -8.04 15.35 1.95
C ARG A 23 -8.77 15.09 0.64
N ARG A 24 -9.85 14.29 0.67
CA ARG A 24 -10.63 13.96 -0.52
C ARG A 24 -12.11 13.66 -0.21
N PRO A 25 -12.87 14.68 0.23
CA PRO A 25 -14.26 14.50 0.63
C PRO A 25 -15.17 14.11 -0.55
N ASP A 26 -14.81 14.52 -1.78
CA ASP A 26 -15.50 14.16 -3.02
C ASP A 26 -15.62 12.65 -3.18
N GLN A 27 -14.55 11.90 -2.93
CA GLN A 27 -14.53 10.44 -3.07
C GLN A 27 -15.43 9.73 -2.04
N LEU A 28 -15.70 10.37 -0.90
CA LEU A 28 -16.59 9.80 0.13
C LEU A 28 -18.07 10.00 -0.21
N PHE A 29 -18.45 11.19 -0.69
CA PHE A 29 -19.84 11.53 -0.97
C PHE A 29 -20.27 11.17 -2.40
N HIS A 30 -19.32 11.08 -3.33
CA HIS A 30 -19.54 10.81 -4.74
C HIS A 30 -18.46 9.84 -5.22
N ALA A 31 -18.43 8.62 -4.66
CA ALA A 31 -17.43 7.63 -5.03
C ALA A 31 -17.54 7.27 -6.52
N TYR A 32 -16.42 7.34 -7.23
CA TYR A 32 -16.31 6.96 -8.64
C TYR A 32 -15.09 6.06 -8.86
N ILE A 33 -15.08 5.39 -10.01
CA ILE A 33 -13.96 4.54 -10.44
C ILE A 33 -12.88 5.44 -11.02
N TRP A 34 -11.66 5.36 -10.47
CA TRP A 34 -10.51 6.09 -10.99
C TRP A 34 -10.11 5.55 -12.37
N ASP A 35 -9.64 6.43 -13.26
CA ASP A 35 -9.41 6.06 -14.66
C ASP A 35 -8.42 4.89 -14.78
N GLU A 36 -7.32 4.91 -14.03
CA GLU A 36 -6.32 3.85 -14.10
C GLU A 36 -6.72 2.56 -13.37
N ASP A 37 -7.66 2.62 -12.42
CA ASP A 37 -8.21 1.41 -11.77
C ASP A 37 -8.97 0.54 -12.80
N LYS A 38 -9.46 1.12 -13.91
CA LYS A 38 -10.07 0.36 -15.00
C LYS A 38 -9.14 -0.74 -15.54
N ASN A 39 -7.83 -0.49 -15.56
CA ASN A 39 -6.85 -1.47 -16.05
C ASN A 39 -6.79 -2.70 -15.14
N ILE A 40 -6.91 -2.51 -13.82
CA ILE A 40 -7.02 -3.60 -12.85
C ILE A 40 -8.33 -4.36 -13.07
N ILE A 41 -9.44 -3.63 -13.17
CA ILE A 41 -10.79 -4.20 -13.35
C ILE A 41 -10.86 -5.07 -14.61
N LEU A 42 -10.38 -4.56 -15.74
CA LEU A 42 -10.37 -5.29 -17.02
C LEU A 42 -9.53 -6.57 -16.95
N GLN A 43 -8.36 -6.53 -16.29
CA GLN A 43 -7.56 -7.75 -16.10
C GLN A 43 -8.33 -8.85 -15.37
N TRP A 44 -9.18 -8.53 -14.39
CA TRP A 44 -10.00 -9.54 -13.71
C TRP A 44 -10.96 -10.25 -14.66
N PHE A 45 -11.54 -9.53 -15.63
CA PHE A 45 -12.44 -10.10 -16.62
C PHE A 45 -11.69 -10.89 -17.70
N GLU A 46 -10.49 -10.46 -18.10
CA GLU A 46 -9.72 -11.07 -19.18
C GLU A 46 -8.88 -12.28 -18.72
N LEU A 47 -8.22 -12.17 -17.57
CA LEU A 47 -7.23 -13.14 -17.10
C LEU A 47 -7.79 -14.05 -15.99
N GLY A 48 -8.87 -13.64 -15.33
CA GLY A 48 -9.39 -14.30 -14.14
C GLY A 48 -8.53 -14.05 -12.89
N THR A 49 -8.96 -14.62 -11.75
CA THR A 49 -8.47 -14.20 -10.43
C THR A 49 -6.97 -14.40 -10.22
N LEU A 50 -6.50 -15.65 -10.33
CA LEU A 50 -5.12 -15.98 -9.97
C LEU A 50 -4.10 -15.28 -10.88
N LYS A 51 -4.38 -15.22 -12.18
CA LYS A 51 -3.50 -14.58 -13.16
C LYS A 51 -3.43 -13.06 -12.96
N THR A 52 -4.53 -12.41 -12.60
CA THR A 52 -4.54 -10.96 -12.35
C THR A 52 -3.63 -10.58 -11.20
N PHE A 53 -3.59 -11.36 -10.11
CA PHE A 53 -2.67 -11.08 -9.00
C PHE A 53 -1.19 -11.13 -9.42
N LEU A 54 -0.84 -11.95 -10.42
CA LEU A 54 0.53 -12.11 -10.92
C LEU A 54 0.86 -11.22 -12.12
N ALA A 55 -0.14 -10.69 -12.82
CA ALA A 55 0.03 -9.85 -14.00
C ALA A 55 0.50 -8.44 -13.61
N PRO A 56 1.66 -7.93 -14.04
CA PRO A 56 2.10 -6.60 -13.64
C PRO A 56 1.23 -5.49 -14.26
N ILE A 57 1.19 -4.33 -13.57
CA ILE A 57 0.63 -3.08 -14.08
C ILE A 57 1.76 -2.05 -14.05
N ASN A 58 2.12 -1.53 -15.23
CA ASN A 58 3.28 -0.66 -15.40
C ASN A 58 4.57 -1.24 -14.80
N GLY A 59 4.72 -2.56 -14.89
CA GLY A 59 5.86 -3.28 -14.33
C GLY A 59 5.84 -3.42 -12.82
N TYR A 60 4.68 -3.43 -12.14
CA TYR A 60 4.57 -3.71 -10.70
C TYR A 60 3.39 -4.61 -10.40
N LEU A 61 3.49 -5.48 -9.37
CA LEU A 61 2.38 -6.36 -9.01
C LEU A 61 1.18 -5.62 -8.41
N VAL A 62 1.40 -4.44 -7.81
CA VAL A 62 0.35 -3.57 -7.21
C VAL A 62 -0.65 -4.37 -6.35
N THR A 63 -0.12 -5.24 -5.50
CA THR A 63 -0.91 -6.25 -4.79
C THR A 63 -2.00 -5.66 -3.90
N VAL A 64 -1.72 -4.61 -3.14
CA VAL A 64 -2.74 -3.95 -2.30
C VAL A 64 -3.86 -3.33 -3.15
N PRO A 65 -3.58 -2.50 -4.17
CA PRO A 65 -4.61 -2.04 -5.10
C PRO A 65 -5.48 -3.17 -5.68
N LYS A 66 -4.85 -4.28 -6.08
CA LYS A 66 -5.56 -5.45 -6.60
C LYS A 66 -6.43 -6.14 -5.56
N LEU A 67 -5.98 -6.26 -4.32
CA LEU A 67 -6.79 -6.82 -3.24
C LEU A 67 -8.01 -5.95 -2.97
N ILE A 68 -7.83 -4.62 -2.91
CA ILE A 68 -8.93 -3.67 -2.74
C ILE A 68 -9.95 -3.81 -3.87
N ASN A 69 -9.47 -3.84 -5.12
CA ASN A 69 -10.31 -4.03 -6.30
C ASN A 69 -11.04 -5.37 -6.27
N TYR A 70 -10.33 -6.47 -5.97
CA TYR A 70 -10.90 -7.81 -5.88
C TYR A 70 -12.03 -7.87 -4.84
N PHE A 71 -11.80 -7.37 -3.63
CA PHE A 71 -12.83 -7.36 -2.59
C PHE A 71 -13.98 -6.41 -2.92
N GLY A 72 -13.69 -5.24 -3.52
CA GLY A 72 -14.73 -4.33 -4.02
C GLY A 72 -15.68 -5.04 -4.98
N LEU A 73 -15.13 -5.66 -6.02
CA LEU A 73 -15.91 -6.37 -7.05
C LEU A 73 -16.60 -7.61 -6.48
N LYS A 74 -15.94 -8.33 -5.57
CA LYS A 74 -16.47 -9.57 -4.98
C LYS A 74 -17.62 -9.33 -4.00
N LEU A 75 -17.58 -8.22 -3.25
CA LEU A 75 -18.62 -7.86 -2.29
C LEU A 75 -19.85 -7.29 -2.99
N SER A 76 -19.68 -6.34 -3.91
CA SER A 76 -20.75 -5.85 -4.77
C SER A 76 -20.22 -5.09 -5.97
N PHE A 77 -20.63 -5.52 -7.16
CA PHE A 77 -20.33 -4.77 -8.38
C PHE A 77 -21.04 -3.40 -8.40
N ALA A 78 -22.28 -3.32 -7.89
CA ALA A 78 -23.07 -2.10 -7.89
C ALA A 78 -22.53 -1.02 -6.94
N TYR A 79 -21.97 -1.44 -5.80
CA TYR A 79 -21.38 -0.55 -4.78
C TYR A 79 -19.84 -0.62 -4.80
N TYR A 80 -19.25 -1.01 -5.92
CA TYR A 80 -17.81 -1.14 -6.05
C TYR A 80 -17.06 0.17 -5.70
N PRO A 81 -17.47 1.36 -6.19
CA PRO A 81 -16.75 2.60 -5.89
C PRO A 81 -16.70 2.91 -4.39
N GLU A 82 -17.80 2.73 -3.67
CA GLU A 82 -17.91 3.00 -2.24
C GLU A 82 -17.10 1.99 -1.42
N ILE A 83 -17.21 0.70 -1.75
CA ILE A 83 -16.50 -0.37 -1.04
C ILE A 83 -14.99 -0.23 -1.25
N SER A 84 -14.55 -0.01 -2.49
CA SER A 84 -13.12 0.14 -2.80
C SER A 84 -12.52 1.39 -2.14
N THR A 85 -13.26 2.51 -2.13
CA THR A 85 -12.88 3.72 -1.40
C THR A 85 -12.78 3.44 0.10
N GLY A 86 -13.77 2.77 0.70
CA GLY A 86 -13.73 2.41 2.12
C GLY A 86 -12.53 1.53 2.48
N LEU A 87 -12.22 0.54 1.66
CA LEU A 87 -11.03 -0.31 1.83
C LEU A 87 -9.73 0.49 1.68
N ALA A 88 -9.67 1.46 0.76
CA ALA A 88 -8.52 2.34 0.61
C ALA A 88 -8.34 3.28 1.82
N ILE A 89 -9.43 3.82 2.39
CA ILE A 89 -9.39 4.57 3.67
C ILE A 89 -8.75 3.71 4.75
N LEU A 90 -9.24 2.49 4.92
CA LEU A 90 -8.75 1.58 5.96
C LEU A 90 -7.26 1.26 5.78
N PHE A 91 -6.82 0.99 4.55
CA PHE A 91 -5.42 0.70 4.27
C PHE A 91 -4.49 1.92 4.48
N ASN A 92 -4.91 3.10 4.03
CA ASN A 92 -4.16 4.33 4.23
C ASN A 92 -4.06 4.66 5.73
N LEU A 93 -5.17 4.57 6.47
CA LEU A 93 -5.18 4.76 7.92
C LEU A 93 -4.28 3.76 8.62
N PHE A 94 -4.35 2.48 8.25
CA PHE A 94 -3.44 1.45 8.76
C PHE A 94 -1.98 1.84 8.55
N SER A 95 -1.61 2.24 7.34
CA SER A 95 -0.24 2.63 7.00
C SER A 95 0.24 3.83 7.82
N ILE A 96 -0.62 4.83 8.00
CA ILE A 96 -0.34 6.01 8.83
C ILE A 96 -0.21 5.62 10.32
N LEU A 97 -1.06 4.74 10.82
CA LEU A 97 -0.97 4.23 12.19
C LEU A 97 0.32 3.45 12.42
N MET A 98 0.81 2.72 11.41
CA MET A 98 2.12 2.07 11.48
C MET A 98 3.25 3.09 11.61
N VAL A 99 3.15 4.28 10.99
CA VAL A 99 4.12 5.37 11.23
C VAL A 99 4.09 5.82 12.69
N ALA A 100 2.89 6.00 13.26
CA ALA A 100 2.72 6.51 14.62
C ALA A 100 3.11 5.52 15.72
N TYR A 101 2.81 4.24 15.54
CA TYR A 101 2.81 3.25 16.63
C TYR A 101 3.82 2.12 16.45
N ALA A 102 4.32 1.86 15.24
CA ALA A 102 5.39 0.89 15.09
C ALA A 102 6.63 1.33 15.87
N PRO A 103 7.40 0.39 16.44
CA PRO A 103 8.66 0.71 17.10
C PRO A 103 9.71 1.05 16.04
N ASN A 104 9.73 2.30 15.61
CA ASN A 104 10.64 2.82 14.58
C ASN A 104 11.54 3.94 15.14
N LEU A 105 12.59 4.30 14.41
CA LEU A 105 13.59 5.29 14.84
C LEU A 105 13.08 6.73 14.84
N VAL A 106 11.87 7.00 14.34
CA VAL A 106 11.32 8.36 14.29
C VAL A 106 11.00 8.82 15.72
N GLY A 107 11.55 9.95 16.14
CA GLY A 107 11.34 10.47 17.51
C GLY A 107 9.91 10.96 17.74
N TRP A 108 9.38 11.77 16.81
CA TRP A 108 8.07 12.41 16.93
C TRP A 108 7.02 11.65 16.11
N ARG A 109 6.87 10.34 16.37
CA ARG A 109 6.10 9.40 15.51
C ARG A 109 4.67 9.86 15.20
N LYS A 110 3.94 10.36 16.21
CA LYS A 110 2.57 10.87 16.01
C LYS A 110 2.54 12.12 15.13
N LEU A 111 3.53 13.01 15.28
CA LEU A 111 3.65 14.18 14.42
C LEU A 111 4.06 13.77 12.99
N ALA A 112 4.94 12.78 12.83
CA ALA A 112 5.28 12.22 11.53
C ALA A 112 4.07 11.58 10.83
N ALA A 113 3.22 10.87 11.58
CA ALA A 113 1.97 10.33 11.05
C ALA A 113 1.00 11.43 10.61
N LEU A 114 0.89 12.53 11.37
CA LEU A 114 0.15 13.71 10.94
C LEU A 114 0.77 14.31 9.67
N ALA A 115 2.10 14.45 9.64
CA ALA A 115 2.83 15.00 8.51
C ALA A 115 2.48 14.30 7.20
N VAL A 116 2.38 12.96 7.18
CA VAL A 116 1.96 12.17 6.01
C VAL A 116 0.62 12.63 5.43
N ILE A 117 -0.32 13.05 6.27
CA ILE A 117 -1.65 13.52 5.81
C ILE A 117 -1.60 14.96 5.33
N VAL A 118 -0.90 15.85 6.05
CA VAL A 118 -0.85 17.30 5.74
C VAL A 118 0.20 17.68 4.70
N VAL A 119 1.01 16.74 4.17
CA VAL A 119 1.91 17.03 3.05
C VAL A 119 1.10 17.69 1.92
N PRO A 120 1.51 18.85 1.38
CA PRO A 120 0.81 19.53 0.31
C PRO A 120 1.09 18.84 -1.03
N THR A 121 0.55 17.64 -1.18
CA THR A 121 0.50 16.89 -2.44
C THR A 121 -0.90 16.96 -3.04
N GLY A 122 -1.04 16.53 -4.29
CA GLY A 122 -2.34 16.35 -4.91
C GLY A 122 -3.25 15.49 -4.02
N ALA A 123 -4.51 15.91 -3.89
CA ALA A 123 -5.53 15.14 -3.17
C ALA A 123 -5.66 13.72 -3.72
N GLU A 124 -5.22 13.52 -4.97
CA GLU A 124 -5.39 12.26 -5.67
C GLU A 124 -4.74 11.05 -5.00
N ILE A 125 -3.61 11.29 -4.34
CA ILE A 125 -2.81 10.25 -3.67
C ILE A 125 -3.61 9.61 -2.53
N TYR A 126 -4.57 10.33 -1.95
CA TYR A 126 -5.34 9.87 -0.82
C TYR A 126 -6.59 9.13 -1.29
N ILE A 127 -6.90 8.04 -0.58
CA ILE A 127 -8.19 7.35 -0.60
C ILE A 127 -8.55 6.63 -1.92
N LEU A 128 -7.70 6.72 -2.95
CA LEU A 128 -7.88 5.92 -4.16
C LEU A 128 -7.27 4.53 -4.02
N PRO A 129 -7.96 3.48 -4.52
CA PRO A 129 -7.44 2.11 -4.54
C PRO A 129 -6.06 2.01 -5.18
N LEU A 130 -5.86 2.56 -6.38
CA LEU A 130 -4.57 2.49 -7.07
C LEU A 130 -3.43 3.13 -6.25
N TYR A 131 -3.65 4.31 -5.69
CA TYR A 131 -2.59 5.05 -5.00
C TYR A 131 -2.28 4.56 -3.58
N THR A 132 -3.00 3.56 -3.09
CA THR A 132 -2.56 2.80 -1.90
C THR A 132 -1.16 2.20 -2.06
N LEU A 133 -0.65 2.06 -3.29
CA LEU A 133 0.74 1.70 -3.57
C LEU A 133 1.77 2.64 -2.91
N TRP A 134 1.46 3.93 -2.74
CA TRP A 134 2.37 4.88 -2.08
C TRP A 134 2.38 4.68 -0.57
N PHE A 135 1.22 4.41 0.02
CA PHE A 135 1.07 4.10 1.45
C PHE A 135 1.69 2.74 1.79
N ALA A 136 1.60 1.76 0.89
CA ALA A 136 2.33 0.51 1.02
C ALA A 136 3.86 0.73 1.02
N GLY A 137 4.34 1.73 0.27
CA GLY A 137 5.73 2.18 0.31
C GLY A 137 6.16 2.73 1.68
N LEU A 138 5.28 3.42 2.39
CA LEU A 138 5.54 3.87 3.77
C LEU A 138 5.82 2.69 4.70
N LEU A 139 5.13 1.55 4.52
CA LEU A 139 5.37 0.35 5.31
C LEU A 139 6.82 -0.14 5.15
N LEU A 140 7.40 -0.07 3.95
CA LEU A 140 8.80 -0.42 3.71
C LEU A 140 9.76 0.51 4.49
N ILE A 141 9.49 1.81 4.47
CA ILE A 141 10.27 2.81 5.22
C ILE A 141 10.19 2.51 6.72
N ILE A 142 8.99 2.20 7.23
CA ILE A 142 8.80 1.84 8.64
C ILE A 142 9.55 0.55 9.01
N VAL A 143 9.53 -0.47 8.16
CA VAL A 143 10.32 -1.67 8.41
C VAL A 143 11.80 -1.33 8.42
N LEU A 144 12.31 -0.53 7.48
CA LEU A 144 13.72 -0.13 7.41
C LEU A 144 14.16 0.61 8.68
N LEU A 145 13.32 1.51 9.19
CA LEU A 145 13.56 2.29 10.41
C LEU A 145 13.23 1.55 11.71
N TRP A 146 12.87 0.26 11.66
CA TRP A 146 12.41 -0.48 12.83
C TRP A 146 13.48 -0.59 13.93
N GLN A 147 13.15 -0.25 15.17
CA GLN A 147 14.04 -0.35 16.32
C GLN A 147 14.10 -1.79 16.83
N MET A 148 15.32 -2.29 17.05
CA MET A 148 15.56 -3.65 17.56
C MET A 148 15.85 -3.64 19.06
N THR A 149 14.82 -3.51 19.88
CA THR A 149 14.91 -3.66 21.35
C THR A 149 14.51 -5.08 21.77
N PRO A 150 14.83 -5.54 22.99
CA PRO A 150 14.39 -6.84 23.49
C PRO A 150 12.87 -7.06 23.38
N GLU A 151 12.09 -6.02 23.61
CA GLU A 151 10.62 -6.00 23.54
C GLU A 151 10.10 -6.17 22.10
N THR A 152 10.86 -5.73 21.09
CA THR A 152 10.43 -5.77 19.69
C THR A 152 10.93 -7.01 18.95
N LYS A 153 11.70 -7.88 19.60
CA LYS A 153 12.21 -9.14 19.00
C LYS A 153 11.10 -10.07 18.52
N GLY A 154 9.91 -10.03 19.12
CA GLY A 154 8.75 -10.84 18.70
C GLY A 154 8.09 -10.37 17.40
N TRP A 155 8.35 -9.14 16.95
CA TRP A 155 7.65 -8.50 15.84
C TRP A 155 8.21 -8.85 14.45
N TYR A 156 9.03 -9.89 14.36
CA TYR A 156 9.64 -10.31 13.10
C TYR A 156 8.58 -10.67 12.04
N LEU A 157 7.54 -11.41 12.42
CA LEU A 157 6.47 -11.79 11.49
C LEU A 157 5.76 -10.56 10.94
N MET A 158 5.45 -9.57 11.78
CA MET A 158 4.87 -8.31 11.35
C MET A 158 5.77 -7.60 10.33
N ARG A 159 7.08 -7.49 10.60
CA ARG A 159 8.02 -6.86 9.66
C ARG A 159 8.07 -7.60 8.32
N ALA A 160 8.10 -8.93 8.34
CA ALA A 160 8.07 -9.75 7.13
C ALA A 160 6.79 -9.51 6.32
N LEU A 161 5.62 -9.47 6.98
CA LEU A 161 4.33 -9.16 6.35
C LEU A 161 4.33 -7.76 5.73
N LEU A 162 4.82 -6.75 6.45
CA LEU A 162 4.92 -5.38 5.93
C LEU A 162 5.84 -5.28 4.72
N VAL A 163 6.95 -6.03 4.68
CA VAL A 163 7.81 -6.12 3.49
C VAL A 163 7.11 -6.81 2.34
N CYS A 164 6.39 -7.91 2.58
CA CYS A 164 5.59 -8.56 1.54
C CYS A 164 4.54 -7.60 0.96
N ILE A 165 3.77 -6.93 1.80
CA ILE A 165 2.71 -6.00 1.41
C ILE A 165 3.31 -4.81 0.66
N GLY A 166 4.28 -4.13 1.27
CA GLY A 166 4.92 -2.96 0.71
C GLY A 166 5.72 -3.25 -0.56
N GLY A 167 6.48 -4.34 -0.56
CA GLY A 167 7.39 -4.71 -1.65
C GLY A 167 6.68 -5.23 -2.89
N SER A 168 5.56 -5.95 -2.71
CA SER A 168 4.73 -6.39 -3.84
C SER A 168 3.84 -5.27 -4.40
N SER A 169 3.57 -4.21 -3.61
CA SER A 169 2.64 -3.15 -4.03
C SER A 169 3.32 -1.90 -4.53
N SER A 170 4.51 -1.56 -4.01
CA SER A 170 5.09 -0.24 -4.16
C SER A 170 6.36 -0.23 -5.03
N PRO A 171 6.52 0.74 -5.94
CA PRO A 171 7.77 0.92 -6.67
C PRO A 171 8.96 1.28 -5.78
N LEU A 172 8.71 1.76 -4.56
CA LEU A 172 9.74 2.13 -3.60
C LEU A 172 10.65 0.96 -3.21
N ILE A 173 10.23 -0.29 -3.40
CA ILE A 173 11.06 -1.46 -3.12
C ILE A 173 12.38 -1.44 -3.92
N VAL A 174 12.35 -0.91 -5.15
CA VAL A 174 13.55 -0.79 -6.00
C VAL A 174 14.59 0.10 -5.32
N ALA A 175 14.15 1.25 -4.83
CA ALA A 175 15.03 2.24 -4.20
C ALA A 175 15.46 1.82 -2.79
N LEU A 176 14.60 1.11 -2.06
CA LEU A 176 14.85 0.73 -0.66
C LEU A 176 15.56 -0.62 -0.49
N MET A 177 15.58 -1.48 -1.52
CA MET A 177 16.25 -2.78 -1.47
C MET A 177 17.75 -2.67 -1.07
N PRO A 178 18.56 -1.76 -1.64
CA PRO A 178 19.94 -1.57 -1.19
C PRO A 178 20.05 -1.18 0.29
N ALA A 179 19.09 -0.39 0.79
CA ALA A 179 19.08 0.02 2.19
C ALA A 179 18.77 -1.14 3.14
N PHE A 180 17.93 -2.11 2.75
CA PHE A 180 17.72 -3.34 3.51
C PHE A 180 19.00 -4.18 3.61
N TRP A 181 19.75 -4.30 2.52
CA TRP A 181 21.05 -4.98 2.53
C TRP A 181 22.10 -4.25 3.37
N LEU A 182 22.20 -2.93 3.23
CA LEU A 182 23.08 -2.11 4.06
C LEU A 182 22.78 -2.29 5.55
N ARG A 183 21.49 -2.29 5.90
CA ARG A 183 21.07 -2.53 7.28
C ARG A 183 21.45 -3.93 7.77
N PHE A 184 21.32 -4.95 6.94
CA PHE A 184 21.83 -6.29 7.28
C PHE A 184 23.34 -6.28 7.51
N ILE A 185 24.12 -5.61 6.65
CA ILE A 185 25.58 -5.53 6.76
C ILE A 185 26.00 -4.83 8.07
N ILE A 186 25.30 -3.77 8.47
CA ILE A 186 25.57 -3.03 9.72
C ILE A 186 25.19 -3.86 10.94
N LEU A 187 23.98 -4.43 10.96
CA LEU A 187 23.46 -5.13 12.15
C LEU A 187 23.94 -6.58 12.27
N LYS A 188 24.34 -7.21 11.17
CA LYS A 188 24.82 -8.60 11.04
C LYS A 188 23.91 -9.65 11.69
N ARG A 189 22.59 -9.46 11.61
CA ARG A 189 21.60 -10.38 12.20
C ARG A 189 20.93 -11.23 11.11
N ARG A 190 20.77 -12.53 11.37
CA ARG A 190 20.08 -13.48 10.48
C ARG A 190 18.70 -13.00 10.02
N ARG A 191 17.93 -12.39 10.92
CA ARG A 191 16.58 -11.88 10.62
C ARG A 191 16.59 -10.70 9.65
N GLU A 192 17.62 -9.86 9.69
CA GLU A 192 17.79 -8.77 8.72
C GLU A 192 18.19 -9.32 7.35
N ALA A 193 18.99 -10.39 7.32
CA ALA A 193 19.31 -11.10 6.08
C ALA A 193 18.06 -11.64 5.40
N ILE A 194 17.15 -12.25 6.17
CA ILE A 194 15.89 -12.78 5.60
C ILE A 194 15.03 -11.63 5.05
N ILE A 195 14.88 -10.52 5.78
CA ILE A 195 14.10 -9.37 5.29
C ILE A 195 14.74 -8.76 4.03
N ALA A 196 16.07 -8.64 3.98
CA ALA A 196 16.77 -8.17 2.81
C ALA A 196 16.59 -9.12 1.62
N ALA A 197 16.74 -10.43 1.82
CA ALA A 197 16.50 -11.45 0.80
C ALA A 197 15.05 -11.41 0.29
N MET A 198 14.06 -11.28 1.18
CA MET A 198 12.65 -11.12 0.80
C MET A 198 12.45 -9.88 -0.07
N SER A 199 13.07 -8.74 0.27
CA SER A 199 12.99 -7.52 -0.55
C SER A 199 13.54 -7.72 -1.96
N THR A 200 14.63 -8.50 -2.10
CA THR A 200 15.21 -8.87 -3.40
C THR A 200 14.29 -9.80 -4.18
N VAL A 201 13.73 -10.83 -3.54
CA VAL A 201 12.80 -11.76 -4.20
C VAL A 201 11.58 -11.01 -4.73
N LEU A 202 10.98 -10.12 -3.92
CA LEU A 202 9.83 -9.30 -4.34
C LEU A 202 10.17 -8.37 -5.51
N LEU A 203 11.40 -7.85 -5.56
CA LEU A 203 11.87 -7.06 -6.70
C LEU A 203 11.99 -7.92 -7.97
N LEU A 204 12.38 -9.20 -7.88
CA LEU A 204 12.48 -10.07 -9.07
C LEU A 204 11.11 -10.38 -9.70
N PHE A 205 10.05 -10.45 -8.88
CA PHE A 205 8.68 -10.61 -9.40
C PHE A 205 8.15 -9.39 -10.18
N LYS A 206 8.90 -8.27 -10.15
CA LYS A 206 8.60 -7.06 -10.90
C LYS A 206 8.84 -7.21 -12.40
N ASP A 207 9.83 -8.01 -12.80
CA ASP A 207 10.39 -8.04 -14.16
C ASP A 207 9.78 -9.13 -15.06
N GLY A 208 8.68 -9.76 -14.63
CA GLY A 208 8.14 -10.97 -15.25
C GLY A 208 7.40 -10.80 -16.57
N SER A 209 7.21 -9.59 -17.10
CA SER A 209 6.64 -9.42 -18.46
C SER A 209 6.64 -7.96 -18.93
N SER A 210 7.66 -7.59 -19.70
CA SER A 210 7.42 -6.84 -20.93
C SER A 210 6.53 -7.70 -21.86
N MET A 211 5.26 -7.89 -21.50
CA MET A 211 4.28 -8.31 -22.48
C MET A 211 4.04 -7.08 -23.35
N PRO A 212 4.23 -7.16 -24.68
CA PRO A 212 3.87 -6.07 -25.55
C PRO A 212 2.40 -5.76 -25.30
N ILE A 213 2.12 -4.50 -24.97
CA ILE A 213 0.78 -3.94 -25.01
C ILE A 213 0.24 -4.34 -26.38
N ARG A 214 -0.72 -5.27 -26.44
CA ARG A 214 -1.41 -5.52 -27.71
C ARG A 214 -1.95 -4.16 -28.15
N PRO A 215 -1.69 -3.72 -29.39
CA PRO A 215 -2.23 -2.47 -29.85
C PRO A 215 -3.75 -2.47 -29.61
N PRO A 216 -4.35 -1.32 -29.27
CA PRO A 216 -5.78 -1.25 -29.04
C PRO A 216 -6.48 -1.88 -30.24
N LEU A 217 -7.46 -2.75 -29.96
CA LEU A 217 -8.40 -3.22 -30.98
C LEU A 217 -8.90 -1.97 -31.70
N THR A 218 -8.45 -1.79 -32.95
CA THR A 218 -8.94 -0.73 -33.80
C THR A 218 -10.44 -0.95 -33.91
N LEU A 219 -11.23 -0.14 -33.20
CA LEU A 219 -12.67 -0.10 -33.42
C LEU A 219 -12.87 0.13 -34.92
N PRO A 220 -13.79 -0.62 -35.57
CA PRO A 220 -14.09 -0.36 -36.96
C PRO A 220 -14.47 1.11 -37.07
N LYS A 221 -13.78 1.84 -37.96
CA LYS A 221 -14.12 3.22 -38.29
C LYS A 221 -15.60 3.22 -38.67
N VAL A 222 -16.44 3.76 -37.78
CA VAL A 222 -17.82 4.10 -38.13
C VAL A 222 -17.67 5.24 -39.12
N ILE A 223 -17.83 4.90 -40.40
CA ILE A 223 -17.96 5.88 -41.48
C ILE A 223 -19.32 6.55 -41.23
N ILE A 224 -19.27 7.80 -40.77
CA ILE A 224 -20.40 8.73 -40.86
C ILE A 224 -20.21 9.50 -42.15
#